data_AF-A0A2E0WZB8-F1
#
_entry.id   AF-A0A2E0WZB8-F1
#
_cell.length_a   1.000
_cell.length_b   1.000
_cell.length_c   1.000
_cell.angle_alpha   90.00
_cell.angle_beta   90.00
_cell.angle_gamma   90.00
#
_symmetry.space_group_name_H-M   'P 1'
#
loop_
_entity.id
_entity.type
_entity.pdbx_description
1 polymer ?
#
loop_
_entity_poly.entity_id
_entity_poly.type
_entity_poly.pdbx_seq_one_letter_code
_entity_poly.pdbx_strand_id
1 'polypeptide(L)'
;MKYRVWIWLFIGAIPLAIYPFVLMASAMSLAGHPTDQPQPFLLRFTSQGFLWSSILYAPVFLWCGKKTRWLLGVGDDKKALLAAVLPLFYLTIVAAFFCGWMICSQ
;
A
#
# COMPACT_ATOMS: atom_id res chain seq x y z
N MET A 1 -2.36 14.42 21.62
CA MET A 1 -2.65 13.94 20.24
C MET A 1 -1.44 13.32 19.55
N LYS A 2 -0.23 13.89 19.72
CA LYS A 2 1.02 13.39 19.13
C LYS A 2 1.27 11.88 19.28
N TYR A 3 0.98 11.28 20.44
CA TYR A 3 1.13 9.83 20.65
C TYR A 3 0.25 8.99 19.69
N ARG A 4 -0.98 9.42 19.40
CA ARG A 4 -1.89 8.72 18.49
C ARG A 4 -1.34 8.70 17.06
N VAL A 5 -0.73 9.81 16.64
CA VAL A 5 -0.10 9.94 15.32
C VAL A 5 1.02 8.91 15.15
N TRP A 6 1.86 8.76 16.17
CA TRP A 6 2.93 7.76 16.17
C TRP A 6 2.41 6.33 16.16
N ILE A 7 1.37 6.02 16.94
CA ILE A 7 0.73 4.68 16.93
C ILE A 7 0.27 4.32 15.52
N TRP A 8 -0.45 5.22 14.83
CA TRP A 8 -0.93 4.96 13.47
C TRP A 8 0.21 4.81 12.45
N LEU A 9 1.25 5.64 12.54
CA LEU A 9 2.45 5.48 11.70
C LEU A 9 3.17 4.16 11.97
N PHE A 10 3.24 3.71 13.23
CA PHE A 10 3.86 2.44 13.58
C PHE A 10 3.09 1.25 13.00
N ILE A 11 1.76 1.23 13.15
CA ILE A 11 0.92 0.19 12.54
C ILE A 11 1.10 0.19 11.02
N GLY A 12 1.11 1.37 10.41
CA GLY A 12 1.39 1.54 8.99
C GLY A 12 2.83 1.23 8.59
N ALA A 13 3.78 1.07 9.52
CA ALA A 13 5.16 0.70 9.19
C ALA A 13 5.34 -0.83 9.16
N ILE A 14 4.43 -1.60 9.76
CA ILE A 14 4.55 -3.06 9.89
C ILE A 14 4.82 -3.74 8.54
N PRO A 15 4.09 -3.45 7.44
CA PRO A 15 4.31 -4.12 6.17
C PRO A 15 5.64 -3.76 5.51
N LEU A 16 6.30 -2.67 5.94
CA LEU A 16 7.65 -2.32 5.44
C LEU A 16 8.71 -3.34 5.87
N ALA A 17 8.50 -4.08 6.96
CA ALA A 17 9.43 -5.10 7.41
C ALA A 17 9.60 -6.23 6.37
N ILE A 18 8.52 -6.55 5.64
CA ILE A 18 8.51 -7.58 4.59
C ILE A 18 8.55 -6.99 3.18
N TYR A 19 8.54 -5.66 3.05
CA TYR A 19 8.43 -4.97 1.77
C TYR A 19 9.52 -5.34 0.75
N PRO A 20 10.80 -5.57 1.10
CA PRO A 20 11.80 -6.00 0.11
C PRO A 20 11.40 -7.28 -0.62
N PHE A 21 10.80 -8.24 0.09
CA PHE A 21 10.31 -9.49 -0.49
C PHE A 21 9.06 -9.26 -1.35
N VAL A 22 8.12 -8.44 -0.86
CA VAL A 22 6.89 -8.10 -1.59
C VAL A 22 7.20 -7.33 -2.88
N LEU A 23 8.13 -6.38 -2.82
CA LEU A 23 8.61 -5.61 -3.96
C LEU A 23 9.21 -6.54 -5.01
N MET A 24 10.13 -7.42 -4.59
CA MET A 24 10.78 -8.37 -5.49
C MET A 24 9.74 -9.29 -6.15
N ALA A 25 8.86 -9.91 -5.36
CA ALA A 25 7.81 -10.79 -5.87
C ALA A 25 6.86 -10.05 -6.83
N SER A 26 6.47 -8.82 -6.49
CA SER A 26 5.57 -8.02 -7.33
C SER A 26 6.23 -7.62 -8.65
N ALA A 27 7.51 -7.22 -8.61
CA ALA A 27 8.28 -6.84 -9.79
C ALA A 27 8.54 -8.06 -10.70
N MET A 28 8.91 -9.21 -10.13
CA MET A 28 9.07 -10.46 -10.88
C MET A 28 7.77 -10.89 -11.56
N SER A 29 6.65 -10.82 -10.83
CA SER A 29 5.34 -11.15 -11.40
C SER A 29 4.88 -10.16 -12.47
N LEU A 30 5.27 -8.89 -12.39
CA LEU A 30 5.02 -7.89 -13.44
C LEU A 30 5.85 -8.14 -14.71
N ALA A 31 7.10 -8.60 -14.53
CA ALA A 31 8.04 -8.85 -15.61
C ALA A 31 7.79 -10.20 -16.30
N GLY A 32 7.02 -11.10 -15.67
CA GLY A 32 6.61 -12.37 -16.28
C GLY A 32 5.79 -12.15 -17.55
N HIS A 33 6.05 -12.97 -18.58
CA HIS A 33 5.30 -12.87 -19.82
C HIS A 33 3.81 -13.19 -19.60
N PRO A 34 2.88 -12.42 -20.21
CA PRO A 34 1.48 -12.80 -20.23
C PRO A 34 1.34 -14.17 -20.87
N THR A 35 0.65 -15.10 -20.20
CA THR A 35 0.25 -16.37 -20.82
C THR A 35 -0.60 -16.06 -22.05
N ASP A 36 -0.40 -16.76 -23.17
CA ASP A 36 -1.15 -16.58 -24.44
C ASP A 36 -2.68 -16.79 -24.31
N GLN A 37 -3.16 -17.21 -23.15
CA GLN A 37 -4.57 -17.37 -22.86
C GLN A 37 -5.20 -16.05 -22.40
N PRO A 38 -6.32 -15.62 -23.01
CA PRO A 38 -7.02 -14.41 -22.61
C PRO A 38 -7.56 -14.56 -21.18
N GLN A 39 -7.01 -13.79 -20.25
CA GLN A 39 -7.52 -13.73 -18.88
C GLN A 39 -8.78 -12.84 -18.81
N PRO A 40 -9.75 -13.19 -17.94
CA PRO A 40 -10.89 -12.32 -17.65
C PRO A 40 -10.44 -10.92 -17.24
N PHE A 41 -11.14 -9.88 -17.70
CA PHE A 41 -10.78 -8.48 -17.41
C PHE A 41 -10.66 -8.20 -15.92
N LEU A 42 -11.61 -8.67 -15.11
CA LEU A 42 -11.61 -8.51 -13.65
C LEU A 42 -10.40 -9.18 -12.99
N LEU A 43 -9.98 -10.34 -13.46
CA LEU A 43 -8.79 -11.04 -12.97
C LEU A 43 -7.51 -10.25 -13.29
N ARG A 44 -7.40 -9.73 -14.52
CA ARG A 44 -6.27 -8.90 -14.93
C ARG A 44 -6.22 -7.58 -14.15
N PHE A 45 -7.36 -6.92 -13.96
CA PHE A 45 -7.45 -5.66 -13.23
C PHE A 45 -7.06 -5.82 -11.76
N THR A 46 -7.58 -6.86 -11.09
CA THR A 46 -7.30 -7.10 -9.67
C THR A 46 -5.87 -7.56 -9.43
N SER A 47 -5.33 -8.45 -10.26
CA SER A 47 -3.93 -8.91 -10.15
C SER A 47 -2.94 -7.79 -10.45
N GLN A 48 -3.08 -7.06 -11.56
CA GLN A 48 -2.21 -5.92 -11.88
C GLN A 48 -2.37 -4.79 -10.86
N GLY A 49 -3.59 -4.53 -10.39
CA GLY A 49 -3.88 -3.56 -9.35
C GLY A 49 -3.16 -3.92 -8.04
N PHE A 50 -3.21 -5.18 -7.61
CA PHE A 50 -2.49 -5.64 -6.42
C PHE A 50 -0.98 -5.46 -6.56
N LEU A 51 -0.41 -5.87 -7.70
CA LEU A 51 1.04 -5.82 -7.92
C LEU A 51 1.55 -4.37 -7.93
N TRP A 52 0.90 -3.48 -8.69
CA TRP A 52 1.27 -2.07 -8.74
C TRP A 52 1.06 -1.36 -7.40
N SER A 53 -0.07 -1.61 -6.74
CA SER A 53 -0.35 -0.98 -5.44
C SER A 53 0.61 -1.45 -4.35
N SER A 54 1.01 -2.72 -4.36
CA SER A 54 2.02 -3.26 -3.45
C SER A 54 3.38 -2.57 -3.63
N ILE A 55 3.81 -2.33 -4.87
CA ILE A 55 5.05 -1.59 -5.18
C ILE A 55 4.94 -0.12 -4.72
N LEU A 56 3.80 0.51 -4.92
CA LEU A 56 3.58 1.92 -4.56
C LEU A 56 3.43 2.13 -3.04
N TYR A 57 3.25 1.08 -2.25
CA TYR A 57 3.02 1.20 -0.83
C TYR A 57 4.16 1.92 -0.08
N ALA A 58 5.42 1.52 -0.29
CA ALA A 58 6.54 2.15 0.40
C ALA A 58 6.70 3.64 0.07
N PRO A 59 6.69 4.09 -1.20
CA PRO A 59 6.75 5.52 -1.48
C PRO A 59 5.55 6.29 -0.90
N VAL A 60 4.34 5.71 -0.91
CA VAL A 60 3.16 6.31 -0.26
C VAL A 60 3.38 6.47 1.24
N PHE A 61 3.88 5.43 1.92
CA PHE A 61 4.17 5.50 3.35
C PHE A 61 5.23 6.55 3.67
N LEU A 62 6.35 6.57 2.95
CA LEU A 62 7.43 7.54 3.17
C LEU A 62 6.97 8.98 2.95
N TRP A 63 6.17 9.22 1.90
CA TRP A 63 5.56 10.53 1.63
C TRP A 63 4.65 10.96 2.77
N CYS A 64 3.76 10.07 3.23
CA CYS A 64 2.85 10.34 4.34
C CYS A 64 3.62 10.61 5.63
N GLY A 65 4.63 9.80 5.95
CA GLY A 65 5.48 9.98 7.13
C GLY A 65 6.21 11.33 7.12
N LYS A 66 6.76 11.74 5.97
CA LYS A 66 7.40 13.06 5.81
C LYS A 66 6.38 14.19 6.01
N LYS A 67 5.19 14.09 5.41
CA LYS A 67 4.11 15.07 5.54
C LYS A 67 3.61 15.18 6.98
N THR A 68 3.44 14.05 7.67
CA THR A 68 3.04 14.00 9.08
C THR A 68 4.07 14.71 9.97
N ARG A 69 5.37 14.44 9.79
CA ARG A 69 6.43 15.11 10.57
C ARG A 69 6.43 16.62 10.34
N TRP A 70 6.27 17.06 9.09
CA TRP A 70 6.17 18.48 8.77
C TRP A 70 4.97 19.13 9.47
N LEU A 71 3.78 18.53 9.36
CA LEU A 71 2.55 19.04 9.99
C LEU A 71 2.64 19.10 11.52
N LEU A 72 3.29 18.13 12.15
CA LEU A 72 3.58 18.16 13.59
C LEU A 72 4.53 19.31 13.98
N GLY A 73 5.45 19.68 13.09
CA GLY A 73 6.35 20.82 13.27
C GLY A 73 5.63 22.17 13.19
N VAL A 74 4.61 22.29 12.35
CA VAL A 74 3.76 23.50 12.24
C VAL A 74 2.64 23.53 13.30
N GLY A 75 2.51 22.49 14.14
CA GLY A 75 1.50 22.41 15.20
C GLY A 75 0.10 21.98 14.75
N ASP A 76 -0.07 21.52 13.50
CA ASP A 76 -1.37 21.06 12.99
C ASP A 76 -1.58 19.56 13.25
N ASP A 77 -1.87 19.24 14.53
CA ASP A 77 -2.04 17.87 15.02
C ASP A 77 -3.18 17.10 14.32
N LYS A 78 -4.24 17.80 13.87
CA LYS A 78 -5.40 17.18 13.19
C LYS A 78 -5.02 16.69 11.80
N LYS A 79 -4.37 17.55 10.99
CA LYS A 79 -3.91 17.15 9.66
C LYS A 79 -2.78 16.14 9.74
N ALA A 80 -1.91 16.22 10.75
CA ALA A 80 -0.88 15.22 10.99
C ALA A 80 -1.47 13.83 11.24
N LEU A 81 -2.57 13.75 12.00
CA LEU A 81 -3.30 12.50 12.24
C LEU A 81 -3.94 11.95 10.97
N LEU A 82 -4.59 12.80 10.16
CA LEU A 82 -5.13 12.40 8.85
C LEU A 82 -4.03 11.85 7.93
N ALA A 83 -2.87 12.52 7.89
CA ALA A 83 -1.74 12.06 7.10
C ALA A 83 -1.14 10.73 7.61
N ALA A 84 -1.20 10.46 8.92
CA ALA A 84 -0.75 9.20 9.50
C ALA A 84 -1.71 8.03 9.29
N VAL A 85 -3.01 8.30 9.12
CA VAL A 85 -4.02 7.26 8.81
C VAL A 85 -4.04 6.92 7.31
N LEU A 86 -3.56 7.83 6.45
CA LEU A 86 -3.59 7.66 5.00
C LEU A 86 -2.88 6.37 4.50
N PRO A 87 -1.71 5.96 5.02
CA PRO A 87 -1.08 4.69 4.65
C PRO A 87 -1.91 3.46 5.02
N LEU A 88 -2.68 3.53 6.11
CA LEU A 88 -3.58 2.45 6.54
C LEU A 88 -4.76 2.33 5.59
N PHE A 89 -5.33 3.48 5.20
CA PHE A 89 -6.36 3.50 4.16
C PHE A 89 -5.81 2.93 2.85
N TYR A 90 -4.58 3.27 2.47
CA TYR A 90 -3.95 2.68 1.29
C TYR A 90 -3.79 1.16 1.40
N LEU A 91 -3.42 0.63 2.57
CA LEU A 91 -3.38 -0.83 2.80
C LEU A 91 -4.75 -1.48 2.58
N THR A 92 -5.86 -0.82 2.95
CA THR A 92 -7.19 -1.37 2.68
C THR A 92 -7.47 -1.50 1.18
N ILE A 93 -6.94 -0.59 0.35
CA ILE A 93 -7.04 -0.66 -1.11
C ILE A 93 -6.19 -1.82 -1.64
N VAL A 94 -4.95 -1.97 -1.16
CA VAL A 94 -4.07 -3.10 -1.53
C VAL A 94 -4.75 -4.44 -1.16
N ALA A 95 -5.32 -4.52 0.05
CA ALA A 95 -6.04 -5.70 0.51
C ALA A 95 -7.29 -5.99 -0.33
N ALA A 96 -8.03 -4.96 -0.75
CA ALA A 96 -9.18 -5.13 -1.64
C ALA A 96 -8.77 -5.70 -3.00
N PHE A 97 -7.66 -5.23 -3.59
CA PHE A 97 -7.11 -5.80 -4.82
C PHE A 97 -6.68 -7.26 -4.63
N PHE A 98 -6.02 -7.57 -3.51
CA PHE A 98 -5.64 -8.95 -3.18
C PHE A 98 -6.86 -9.87 -3.05
N CYS A 99 -7.87 -9.47 -2.27
CA CYS A 99 -9.09 -10.25 -2.11
C CYS A 99 -9.83 -10.43 -3.43
N GLY A 100 -9.94 -9.37 -4.24
CA GLY A 100 -10.54 -9.44 -5.57
C GLY A 100 -9.78 -10.41 -6.48
N TRP A 101 -8.45 -10.39 -6.43
CA TRP A 101 -7.63 -11.33 -7.19
C TRP A 101 -7.89 -12.78 -6.74
N MET A 102 -7.86 -13.05 -5.44
CA MET A 102 -8.11 -14.39 -4.88
C MET A 102 -9.48 -14.94 -5.31
N ILE A 103 -10.53 -14.12 -5.27
CA ILE A 103 -11.88 -14.52 -5.67
C ILE A 103 -11.95 -14.80 -7.17
N CYS A 104 -11.34 -13.96 -8.01
CA CYS A 104 -11.36 -14.15 -9.46
C CYS A 104 -10.42 -15.26 -9.96
N SER A 105 -9.50 -15.73 -9.11
CA SER A 105 -8.52 -16.78 -9.44
C SER A 105 -8.98 -18.20 -9.14
N GLN A 106 -10.12 -18.35 -8.46
CA GLN A 106 -10.81 -19.63 -8.24
C GLN A 106 -11.67 -20.01 -9.45
#